data_AF-N9N4I8-F1
#
_entry.id   AF-N9N4I8-F1
#
_cell.length_a   1.000
_cell.length_b   1.000
_cell.length_c   1.000
_cell.angle_alpha   90.00
_cell.angle_beta   90.00
_cell.angle_gamma   90.00
#
_symmetry.space_group_name_H-M   'P 1'
#
loop_
_entity.id
_entity.type
_entity.pdbx_description
1 polymer ?
#
loop_
_entity_poly.entity_id
_entity_poly.type
_entity_poly.pdbx_seq_one_letter_code
_entity_poly.pdbx_strand_id
1 'polypeptide(L)'
;MNFDQAVVRFETEKCLDFYLDSVDLTQLASTKMAKSEVKMTILSIQSIFSNLSFYQDHYLEIIQDPEQYYTSVENCFLNTFPFKQQALFLGDLLQLWFGDKWKIQNAKNLLTQKNVLTVNEHLPLYLFQLGGELILGANTALAWSVAENKIVAVQVKSIWQYAVFSHLCSRPKNFHENKAIA
;
A
#
# COMPACT_ATOMS: atom_id res chain seq x y z
N MET A 1 -2.14 37.39 53.60
CA MET A 1 -3.41 37.96 53.10
C MET A 1 -4.14 36.83 52.40
N ASN A 2 -5.37 36.53 52.80
CA ASN A 2 -6.11 35.38 52.28
C ASN A 2 -7.61 35.70 52.14
N PHE A 3 -8.18 35.16 51.06
CA PHE A 3 -9.59 34.95 50.67
C PHE A 3 -10.58 36.13 50.69
N ASP A 4 -11.26 36.42 49.56
CA ASP A 4 -12.54 35.79 49.24
C ASP A 4 -13.10 36.14 47.84
N GLN A 5 -14.01 35.28 47.38
CA GLN A 5 -14.58 35.13 46.04
C GLN A 5 -15.61 36.22 45.64
N ALA A 6 -15.82 36.42 44.33
CA ALA A 6 -17.15 36.63 43.76
C ALA A 6 -17.21 36.32 42.26
N VAL A 7 -18.09 35.39 41.90
CA VAL A 7 -18.56 35.07 40.55
C VAL A 7 -19.70 36.02 40.18
N VAL A 8 -19.73 36.55 38.96
CA VAL A 8 -20.97 37.08 38.36
C VAL A 8 -21.12 36.59 36.92
N ARG A 9 -22.30 36.02 36.67
CA ARG A 9 -22.78 35.42 35.41
C ARG A 9 -23.65 36.42 34.63
N PHE A 10 -23.49 36.35 33.30
CA PHE A 10 -24.44 36.49 32.17
C PHE A 10 -25.38 37.69 31.95
N GLU A 11 -25.33 38.11 30.68
CA GLU A 11 -26.40 38.55 29.76
C GLU A 11 -27.12 39.89 30.00
N THR A 12 -27.05 40.80 29.02
CA THR A 12 -28.13 41.07 28.06
C THR A 12 -27.76 42.20 27.08
N GLU A 13 -28.45 42.16 25.94
CA GLU A 13 -28.26 42.83 24.67
C GLU A 13 -28.33 44.36 24.65
N LYS A 14 -27.70 44.95 23.62
CA LYS A 14 -28.08 46.12 22.78
C LYS A 14 -26.79 46.73 22.20
N CYS A 15 -26.67 47.21 20.99
CA CYS A 15 -27.54 47.43 19.84
C CYS A 15 -26.57 47.73 18.67
N LEU A 16 -27.05 47.55 17.44
CA LEU A 16 -26.40 47.90 16.18
C LEU A 16 -25.55 49.17 16.25
N ASP A 17 -24.37 49.14 15.63
CA ASP A 17 -24.02 50.04 14.52
C ASP A 17 -22.53 49.93 14.23
N PHE A 18 -22.12 49.05 13.31
CA PHE A 18 -20.90 49.29 12.53
C PHE A 18 -21.05 48.69 11.14
N TYR A 19 -21.36 49.61 10.21
CA TYR A 19 -20.70 49.74 8.91
C TYR A 19 -20.71 48.49 8.01
N LEU A 20 -21.82 48.33 7.28
CA LEU A 20 -21.83 47.63 6.00
C LEU A 20 -21.04 48.48 4.99
N ASP A 21 -19.74 48.27 4.93
CA ASP A 21 -18.92 48.71 3.79
C ASP A 21 -18.20 47.51 3.21
N SER A 22 -18.67 47.14 2.01
CA SER A 22 -18.11 46.20 1.05
C SER A 22 -17.25 45.03 1.57
N VAL A 23 -17.88 43.95 2.03
CA VAL A 23 -17.26 42.63 1.90
C VAL A 23 -17.58 42.12 0.49
N ASP A 24 -16.57 42.17 -0.38
CA ASP A 24 -16.62 41.59 -1.71
C ASP A 24 -16.87 40.08 -1.60
N LEU A 25 -18.12 39.66 -1.87
CA LEU A 25 -18.58 38.27 -1.83
C LEU A 25 -17.80 37.35 -2.79
N THR A 26 -16.96 37.90 -3.68
CA THR A 26 -16.09 37.11 -4.56
C THR A 26 -14.87 36.52 -3.84
N GLN A 27 -14.46 37.07 -2.69
CA GLN A 27 -13.31 36.57 -1.92
C GLN A 27 -13.66 35.36 -1.03
N LEU A 28 -14.94 35.13 -0.73
CA LEU A 28 -15.38 33.95 0.05
C LEU A 28 -15.41 32.66 -0.79
N ALA A 29 -15.47 32.79 -2.13
CA ALA A 29 -15.37 31.65 -3.05
C ALA A 29 -13.92 31.15 -3.25
N SER A 30 -12.91 31.99 -2.94
CA SER A 30 -11.49 31.67 -3.14
C SER A 30 -10.84 30.88 -2.01
N THR A 31 -11.57 30.56 -0.95
CA THR A 31 -11.12 29.61 0.09
C THR A 31 -11.88 28.29 0.02
N LYS A 32 -12.31 27.87 -1.18
CA LYS A 32 -12.46 26.44 -1.46
C LYS A 32 -11.06 25.85 -1.45
N MET A 33 -10.66 25.40 -0.27
CA MET A 33 -9.62 24.42 -0.02
C MET A 33 -9.42 23.57 -1.27
N ALA A 34 -8.32 23.84 -1.98
CA ALA A 34 -7.72 22.84 -2.85
C ALA A 34 -7.36 21.70 -1.89
N LYS A 35 -8.33 20.81 -1.64
CA LYS A 35 -8.06 19.45 -1.25
C LYS A 35 -7.15 18.97 -2.37
N SER A 36 -5.85 18.99 -2.11
CA SER A 36 -4.88 18.34 -2.97
C SER A 36 -5.42 16.94 -3.12
N GLU A 37 -5.99 16.65 -4.30
CA GLU A 37 -6.16 15.28 -4.74
C GLU A 37 -4.74 14.74 -4.75
N VAL A 38 -4.36 14.10 -3.65
CA VAL A 38 -3.21 13.23 -3.62
C VAL A 38 -3.52 12.22 -4.72
N LYS A 39 -2.95 12.45 -5.90
CA LYS A 39 -3.01 11.53 -7.02
C LYS A 39 -2.30 10.29 -6.52
N MET A 40 -3.09 9.36 -5.97
CA MET A 40 -2.62 8.07 -5.49
C MET A 40 -1.97 7.40 -6.68
N THR A 41 -0.64 7.51 -6.75
CA THR A 41 0.12 7.02 -7.87
C THR A 41 0.15 5.52 -7.73
N ILE A 42 -0.66 4.83 -8.53
CA ILE A 42 -0.65 3.38 -8.59
C ILE A 42 0.65 2.99 -9.31
N LEU A 43 1.51 2.23 -8.63
CA LEU A 43 2.76 1.75 -9.19
C LEU A 43 2.54 0.48 -10.01
N SER A 44 3.30 0.30 -11.08
CA SER A 44 3.38 -0.99 -11.76
C SER A 44 4.61 -1.76 -11.25
N ILE A 45 4.59 -3.09 -11.37
CA ILE A 45 5.76 -3.91 -11.03
C ILE A 45 7.00 -3.44 -11.81
N GLN A 46 6.84 -3.13 -13.10
CA GLN A 46 7.94 -2.63 -13.92
C GLN A 46 8.53 -1.30 -13.41
N SER A 47 7.68 -0.37 -12.95
CA SER A 47 8.18 0.92 -12.42
C SER A 47 8.94 0.73 -11.11
N ILE A 48 8.51 -0.23 -10.27
CA ILE A 48 9.21 -0.57 -9.03
C ILE A 48 10.59 -1.15 -9.34
N PHE A 49 10.68 -2.12 -10.26
CA PHE A 49 11.96 -2.74 -10.62
C PHE A 49 12.91 -1.81 -11.36
N SER A 50 12.39 -0.84 -12.13
CA SER A 50 13.20 0.22 -12.74
C SER A 50 13.88 1.12 -11.69
N ASN A 51 13.36 1.18 -10.48
CA ASN A 51 13.87 1.99 -9.37
C ASN A 51 14.20 1.12 -8.14
N LEU A 52 14.54 -0.16 -8.33
CA LEU A 52 14.67 -1.11 -7.22
C LEU A 52 15.71 -0.66 -6.17
N SER A 53 16.83 -0.08 -6.61
CA SER A 53 17.88 0.41 -5.73
C SER A 53 17.38 1.50 -4.78
N PHE A 54 16.55 2.43 -5.27
CA PHE A 54 15.94 3.45 -4.42
C PHE A 54 15.12 2.82 -3.29
N TYR A 55 14.30 1.82 -3.61
CA TYR A 55 13.50 1.13 -2.59
C TYR A 55 14.35 0.33 -1.60
N GLN A 56 15.52 -0.16 -2.03
CA GLN A 56 16.47 -0.83 -1.13
C GLN A 56 17.11 0.17 -0.16
N ASP A 57 17.56 1.31 -0.67
CA ASP A 57 18.22 2.36 0.12
C ASP A 57 17.25 3.01 1.12
N HIS A 58 15.98 3.17 0.75
CA HIS A 58 14.94 3.78 1.57
C HIS A 58 13.99 2.79 2.25
N TYR A 59 14.36 1.50 2.31
CA TYR A 59 13.47 0.43 2.76
C TYR A 59 12.86 0.70 4.15
N LEU A 60 13.68 1.08 5.13
CA LEU A 60 13.23 1.28 6.51
C LEU A 60 12.29 2.50 6.65
N GLU A 61 12.51 3.53 5.84
CA GLU A 61 11.67 4.74 5.83
C GLU A 61 10.27 4.39 5.30
N ILE A 62 10.22 3.69 4.17
CA ILE A 62 8.97 3.31 3.49
C ILE A 62 8.11 2.38 4.37
N ILE A 63 8.70 1.39 5.04
CA ILE A 63 7.90 0.44 5.83
C ILE A 63 7.35 1.04 7.12
N GLN A 64 7.91 2.17 7.58
CA GLN A 64 7.48 2.86 8.81
C GLN A 64 6.47 3.97 8.54
N ASP A 65 6.52 4.60 7.36
CA ASP A 65 5.60 5.65 6.94
C ASP A 65 4.32 5.06 6.31
N PRO A 66 3.13 5.24 6.92
CA PRO A 66 1.87 4.76 6.36
C PRO A 66 1.60 5.27 4.94
N GLU A 67 1.90 6.54 4.63
CA GLU A 67 1.55 7.11 3.31
C GLU A 67 2.34 6.44 2.20
N GLN A 68 3.61 6.10 2.47
CA GLN A 68 4.47 5.37 1.54
C GLN A 68 4.16 3.88 1.53
N TYR A 69 3.96 3.27 2.71
CA TYR A 69 3.65 1.84 2.86
C TYR A 69 2.45 1.42 2.03
N TYR A 70 1.35 2.17 2.15
CA TYR A 70 0.06 1.86 1.53
C TYR A 70 -0.05 2.36 0.09
N THR A 71 1.08 2.69 -0.57
CA THR A 71 1.10 2.97 -2.00
C THR A 71 0.58 1.75 -2.78
N SER A 72 -0.50 1.95 -3.54
CA SER A 72 -1.14 0.91 -4.34
C SER A 72 -0.21 0.42 -5.46
N VAL A 73 -0.25 -0.89 -5.72
CA VAL A 73 0.48 -1.51 -6.83
C VAL A 73 -0.49 -2.31 -7.69
N GLU A 74 -0.40 -2.15 -9.01
CA GLU A 74 -1.30 -2.78 -9.96
C GLU A 74 -1.24 -4.31 -9.85
N ASN A 75 -2.42 -4.95 -9.83
CA ASN A 75 -2.57 -6.40 -9.88
C ASN A 75 -1.81 -7.17 -8.79
N CYS A 76 -1.53 -6.55 -7.65
CA CYS A 76 -0.83 -7.18 -6.53
C CYS A 76 -1.81 -7.62 -5.45
N PHE A 77 -2.01 -8.93 -5.33
CA PHE A 77 -2.95 -9.49 -4.36
C PHE A 77 -2.62 -10.92 -3.95
N LEU A 78 -3.12 -11.27 -2.77
CA LEU A 78 -3.26 -12.64 -2.30
C LEU A 78 -4.74 -13.03 -2.42
N ASN A 79 -5.06 -14.11 -3.13
CA ASN A 79 -6.40 -14.69 -3.19
C ASN A 79 -6.31 -16.21 -3.05
N THR A 80 -5.99 -16.66 -1.85
CA THR A 80 -5.65 -18.07 -1.58
C THR A 80 -6.60 -18.66 -0.54
N PHE A 81 -7.52 -19.55 -0.93
CA PHE A 81 -8.43 -20.19 0.03
C PHE A 81 -7.66 -21.06 1.03
N PRO A 82 -7.88 -20.95 2.36
CA PRO A 82 -9.05 -20.36 3.02
C PRO A 82 -8.91 -18.88 3.46
N PHE A 83 -7.84 -18.20 3.08
CA PHE A 83 -7.65 -16.78 3.41
C PHE A 83 -8.55 -15.88 2.55
N LYS A 84 -8.98 -14.77 3.13
CA LYS A 84 -9.70 -13.72 2.37
C LYS A 84 -8.75 -13.10 1.35
N GLN A 85 -9.31 -12.64 0.24
CA GLN A 85 -8.57 -11.85 -0.72
C GLN A 85 -8.01 -10.59 -0.02
N GLN A 86 -6.72 -10.32 -0.24
CA GLN A 86 -6.01 -9.20 0.34
C GLN A 86 -5.18 -8.51 -0.75
N ALA A 87 -5.37 -7.21 -0.91
CA ALA A 87 -4.48 -6.40 -1.73
C ALA A 87 -3.10 -6.26 -1.05
N LEU A 88 -2.06 -6.29 -1.87
CA LEU A 88 -0.69 -6.06 -1.43
C LEU A 88 -0.27 -4.65 -1.86
N PHE A 89 0.27 -3.90 -0.90
CA PHE A 89 0.81 -2.57 -1.13
C PHE A 89 2.33 -2.63 -1.31
N LEU A 90 2.92 -1.50 -1.70
CA LEU A 90 4.37 -1.37 -1.84
C LEU A 90 5.11 -1.90 -0.61
N GLY A 91 4.71 -1.48 0.60
CA GLY A 91 5.36 -1.90 1.84
C GLY A 91 5.28 -3.41 2.11
N ASP A 92 4.21 -4.09 1.70
CA ASP A 92 4.11 -5.54 1.82
C ASP A 92 5.11 -6.23 0.88
N LEU A 93 5.16 -5.78 -0.38
CA LEU A 93 6.03 -6.35 -1.41
C LEU A 93 7.50 -6.19 -1.03
N LEU A 94 7.91 -5.00 -0.54
CA LEU A 94 9.30 -4.76 -0.13
C LEU A 94 9.71 -5.68 1.03
N GLN A 95 8.87 -5.82 2.06
CA GLN A 95 9.14 -6.74 3.17
C GLN A 95 9.30 -8.19 2.69
N LEU A 96 8.41 -8.62 1.78
CA LEU A 96 8.40 -9.98 1.25
C LEU A 96 9.59 -10.26 0.34
N TRP A 97 10.00 -9.30 -0.49
CA TRP A 97 11.12 -9.43 -1.42
C TRP A 97 12.48 -9.32 -0.74
N PHE A 98 12.66 -8.32 0.13
CA PHE A 98 13.93 -8.08 0.80
C PHE A 98 14.14 -9.00 2.00
N GLY A 99 13.07 -9.59 2.54
CA GLY A 99 13.14 -10.69 3.51
C GLY A 99 13.31 -12.09 2.89
N ASP A 100 13.56 -12.17 1.58
CA ASP A 100 13.66 -13.40 0.77
C ASP A 100 12.46 -14.36 0.94
N LYS A 101 11.29 -13.85 1.33
CA LYS A 101 10.09 -14.66 1.56
C LYS A 101 9.35 -14.94 0.26
N TRP A 102 9.30 -13.98 -0.65
CA TRP A 102 8.63 -14.06 -1.95
C TRP A 102 9.63 -13.98 -3.12
N LYS A 103 10.86 -14.45 -2.87
CA LYS A 103 11.94 -14.48 -3.85
C LYS A 103 12.32 -15.92 -4.15
N ILE A 104 12.16 -16.34 -5.40
CA ILE A 104 12.57 -17.68 -5.87
C ILE A 104 13.96 -17.54 -6.47
N GLN A 105 14.98 -17.92 -5.70
CA GLN A 105 16.39 -17.78 -6.12
C GLN A 105 16.84 -18.85 -7.12
N ASN A 106 16.16 -20.00 -7.16
CA ASN A 106 16.50 -21.10 -8.05
C ASN A 106 15.22 -21.69 -8.66
N ALA A 107 15.01 -21.38 -9.94
CA ALA A 107 13.85 -21.83 -10.70
C ALA A 107 13.80 -23.35 -10.93
N LYS A 108 14.88 -24.10 -10.63
CA LYS A 108 14.95 -25.57 -10.80
C LYS A 108 13.89 -26.34 -9.98
N ASN A 109 13.34 -25.72 -8.92
CA ASN A 109 12.29 -26.33 -8.10
C ASN A 109 10.86 -26.00 -8.56
N LEU A 110 10.70 -25.19 -9.61
CA LEU A 110 9.39 -24.89 -10.19
C LEU A 110 8.89 -26.09 -10.98
N LEU A 111 7.60 -26.39 -10.84
CA LEU A 111 6.98 -27.44 -11.62
C LEU A 111 7.07 -27.02 -13.08
N THR A 112 7.88 -27.75 -13.83
CA THR A 112 8.20 -27.47 -15.22
C THR A 112 6.93 -27.62 -16.06
N GLN A 113 6.18 -26.52 -16.24
CA GLN A 113 5.19 -26.51 -17.30
C GLN A 113 5.94 -26.52 -18.62
N LYS A 114 5.56 -27.45 -19.49
CA LYS A 114 6.04 -27.66 -20.87
C LYS A 114 5.99 -26.43 -21.80
N ASN A 115 5.64 -25.23 -21.31
CA ASN A 115 5.40 -24.04 -22.14
C ASN A 115 5.96 -22.71 -21.61
N VAL A 116 6.79 -22.68 -20.57
CA VAL A 116 7.39 -21.41 -20.13
C VAL A 116 8.79 -21.29 -20.71
N LEU A 117 8.88 -20.50 -21.78
CA LEU A 117 10.11 -20.05 -22.42
C LEU A 117 11.20 -19.78 -21.38
N THR A 118 12.27 -20.58 -21.42
CA THR A 118 13.64 -20.26 -20.96
C THR A 118 13.75 -19.20 -19.86
N VAL A 119 13.12 -19.42 -18.70
CA VAL A 119 13.43 -18.58 -17.53
C VAL A 119 14.88 -18.86 -17.19
N ASN A 120 15.73 -17.86 -17.34
CA ASN A 120 17.15 -17.99 -17.01
C ASN A 120 17.27 -18.35 -15.53
N GLU A 121 17.71 -19.57 -15.26
CA GLU A 121 17.73 -20.19 -13.93
C GLU A 121 18.65 -19.49 -12.90
N HIS A 122 19.45 -18.52 -13.35
CA HIS A 122 20.48 -17.85 -12.56
C HIS A 122 20.03 -16.55 -11.88
N LEU A 123 18.87 -16.00 -12.26
CA LEU A 123 18.38 -14.74 -11.68
C LEU A 123 17.07 -14.96 -10.93
N PRO A 124 16.88 -14.25 -9.80
CA PRO A 124 15.73 -14.46 -8.93
C PRO A 124 14.42 -14.02 -9.60
N LEU A 125 13.35 -14.74 -9.27
CA LEU A 125 11.98 -14.30 -9.53
C LEU A 125 11.38 -13.67 -8.27
N TYR A 126 10.61 -12.60 -8.44
CA TYR A 126 9.96 -11.88 -7.35
C TYR A 126 8.44 -12.03 -7.48
N LEU A 127 7.84 -12.84 -6.60
CA LEU A 127 6.40 -13.06 -6.60
C LEU A 127 5.67 -11.76 -6.22
N PHE A 128 4.54 -11.47 -6.84
CA PHE A 128 3.72 -10.30 -6.47
C PHE A 128 2.22 -10.58 -6.48
N GLN A 129 1.82 -11.73 -7.01
CA GLN A 129 0.43 -12.18 -7.01
C GLN A 129 0.38 -13.67 -6.71
N LEU A 130 -0.51 -14.08 -5.80
CA LEU A 130 -0.83 -15.48 -5.56
C LEU A 130 -2.35 -15.65 -5.58
N GLY A 131 -2.81 -16.70 -6.25
CA GLY A 131 -4.20 -17.06 -6.34
C GLY A 131 -4.41 -18.56 -6.23
N GLY A 132 -5.62 -18.98 -5.90
CA GLY A 132 -6.05 -20.37 -6.01
C GLY A 132 -6.39 -21.03 -4.68
N GLU A 133 -6.40 -22.36 -4.71
CA GLU A 133 -6.81 -23.17 -3.57
C GLU A 133 -5.62 -23.89 -2.95
N LEU A 134 -5.22 -23.47 -1.74
CA LEU A 134 -4.07 -24.03 -1.03
C LEU A 134 -4.20 -25.54 -0.80
N ILE A 135 -5.42 -26.02 -0.62
CA ILE A 135 -5.73 -27.42 -0.26
C ILE A 135 -5.85 -28.29 -1.52
N LEU A 136 -6.47 -27.78 -2.59
CA LEU A 136 -6.68 -28.55 -3.84
C LEU A 136 -5.52 -28.44 -4.83
N GLY A 137 -4.55 -27.53 -4.60
CA GLY A 137 -3.33 -27.40 -5.39
C GLY A 137 -3.49 -26.64 -6.71
N ALA A 138 -4.69 -26.12 -7.01
CA ALA A 138 -4.97 -25.29 -8.18
C ALA A 138 -4.49 -23.84 -7.96
N ASN A 139 -3.17 -23.67 -7.92
CA ASN A 139 -2.53 -22.41 -7.57
C ASN A 139 -2.05 -21.64 -8.80
N THR A 140 -2.25 -20.33 -8.79
CA THR A 140 -1.67 -19.38 -9.74
C THR A 140 -0.70 -18.47 -9.02
N ALA A 141 0.44 -18.19 -9.64
CA ALA A 141 1.39 -17.21 -9.12
C ALA A 141 1.94 -16.40 -10.28
N LEU A 142 2.07 -15.09 -10.08
CA LEU A 142 2.81 -14.22 -11.00
C LEU A 142 4.07 -13.70 -10.31
N ALA A 143 5.14 -13.66 -11.08
CA ALA A 143 6.41 -13.13 -10.64
C ALA A 143 7.02 -12.19 -11.67
N TRP A 144 7.84 -11.26 -11.19
CA TRP A 144 8.76 -10.52 -12.03
C TRP A 144 10.03 -11.33 -12.29
N SER A 145 10.40 -11.49 -13.55
CA SER A 145 11.69 -12.07 -13.96
C SER A 145 12.69 -10.95 -14.20
N VAL A 146 13.74 -10.88 -13.38
CA VAL A 146 14.85 -9.93 -13.60
C VAL A 146 15.63 -10.25 -14.87
N ALA A 147 15.75 -11.53 -15.22
CA ALA A 147 16.46 -11.96 -16.41
C ALA A 147 15.81 -11.44 -17.71
N GLU A 148 14.49 -11.36 -17.71
CA GLU A 148 13.71 -11.08 -18.92
C GLU A 148 12.99 -9.74 -18.87
N ASN A 149 13.10 -9.03 -17.74
CA ASN A 149 12.44 -7.74 -17.50
C ASN A 149 10.93 -7.78 -17.79
N LYS A 150 10.27 -8.87 -17.36
CA LYS A 150 8.86 -9.12 -17.66
C LYS A 150 8.16 -9.91 -16.56
N ILE A 151 6.83 -9.86 -16.57
CA ILE A 151 5.97 -10.69 -15.73
C ILE A 151 5.89 -12.11 -16.32
N VAL A 152 6.03 -13.11 -15.48
CA VAL A 152 5.91 -14.54 -15.83
C VAL A 152 4.93 -15.24 -14.90
N ALA A 153 4.19 -16.20 -15.43
CA ALA A 153 3.38 -17.11 -14.64
C ALA A 153 4.27 -18.23 -14.08
N VAL A 154 4.11 -18.50 -12.79
CA VAL A 154 4.93 -19.46 -12.04
C VAL A 154 4.04 -20.53 -11.44
N GLN A 155 4.43 -21.80 -11.58
CA GLN A 155 3.84 -22.90 -10.84
C GLN A 155 4.80 -23.37 -9.75
N VAL A 156 4.43 -23.10 -8.50
CA VAL A 156 5.13 -23.65 -7.33
C VAL A 156 4.35 -24.85 -6.78
N LYS A 157 5.08 -25.87 -6.31
CA LYS A 157 4.48 -27.09 -5.73
C LYS A 157 3.57 -26.79 -4.54
N SER A 158 3.91 -25.78 -3.76
CA SER A 158 3.11 -25.30 -2.63
C SER A 158 3.25 -23.79 -2.51
N ILE A 159 2.11 -23.09 -2.49
CA ILE A 159 2.07 -21.65 -2.19
C ILE A 159 1.88 -21.36 -0.69
N TRP A 160 1.76 -22.39 0.16
CA TRP A 160 1.43 -22.24 1.60
C TRP A 160 2.42 -21.35 2.35
N GLN A 161 3.72 -21.62 2.17
CA GLN A 161 4.76 -20.82 2.80
C GLN A 161 4.66 -19.33 2.41
N TYR A 162 4.36 -19.05 1.13
CA TYR A 162 4.25 -17.69 0.64
C TYR A 162 3.01 -16.98 1.21
N ALA A 163 1.86 -17.67 1.24
CA ALA A 163 0.63 -17.14 1.82
C ALA A 163 0.77 -16.84 3.33
N VAL A 164 1.44 -17.72 4.09
CA VAL A 164 1.72 -17.48 5.50
C VAL A 164 2.61 -16.25 5.68
N PHE A 165 3.71 -16.13 4.93
CA PHE A 165 4.61 -14.98 5.06
C PHE A 165 3.91 -13.64 4.75
N SER A 166 2.99 -13.59 3.78
CA SER A 166 2.25 -12.36 3.49
C SER A 166 1.31 -11.91 4.61
N HIS A 167 0.79 -12.84 5.41
CA HIS A 167 -0.01 -12.49 6.59
C HIS A 167 0.84 -12.06 7.79
N LEU A 168 2.15 -12.28 7.75
CA LEU A 168 3.08 -11.88 8.81
C LEU A 168 3.73 -10.50 8.56
N CYS A 169 3.43 -9.83 7.44
CA CYS A 169 3.89 -8.47 7.17
C CYS A 169 3.43 -7.51 8.27
N SER A 170 4.35 -6.70 8.77
CA SER A 170 4.03 -5.69 9.79
C SER A 170 3.54 -4.43 9.09
N ARG A 171 2.24 -4.17 9.20
CA ARG A 171 1.60 -2.98 8.62
C ARG A 171 1.55 -1.84 9.65
N PRO A 172 1.92 -0.60 9.29
CA PRO A 172 1.78 0.55 10.18
C PRO A 172 0.30 0.84 10.47
N LYS A 173 -0.02 1.17 11.73
CA LYS A 173 -1.41 1.23 12.25
C LYS A 173 -2.20 2.47 11.81
N ASN A 174 -1.55 3.46 11.20
CA ASN A 174 -2.10 4.81 11.01
C ASN A 174 -2.44 5.12 9.53
N PHE A 175 -3.14 4.23 8.82
CA PHE A 175 -3.80 4.68 7.60
C PHE A 175 -5.05 5.46 8.03
N HIS A 176 -4.97 6.79 8.02
CA HIS A 176 -6.14 7.63 8.16
C HIS A 176 -7.03 7.44 6.93
N GLU A 177 -7.86 6.41 6.94
CA GLU A 177 -9.12 6.46 6.21
C GLU A 177 -9.85 7.70 6.73
N ASN A 178 -9.86 8.77 5.93
CA ASN A 178 -10.82 9.84 6.10
C ASN A 178 -12.21 9.21 5.98
N LYS A 179 -12.74 8.69 7.08
CA LYS A 179 -14.14 8.34 7.21
C LYS A 179 -14.91 9.63 6.98
N ALA A 180 -15.46 9.75 5.77
CA ALA A 180 -16.53 10.69 5.52
C ALA A 180 -17.63 10.35 6.52
N ILE A 181 -17.89 11.28 7.43
CA ILE A 181 -19.03 11.23 8.34
C ILE A 181 -20.25 11.42 7.43
N ALA A 182 -21.04 10.35 7.30
CA ALA A 182 -22.35 10.37 6.65
C ALA A 182 -23.40 10.93 7.62
#